data_AF-A0A075LQZ7-F1
#
_entry.id   AF-A0A075LQZ7-F1
#
_cell.length_a   1.000
_cell.length_b   1.000
_cell.length_c   1.000
_cell.angle_alpha   90.00
_cell.angle_beta   90.00
_cell.angle_gamma   90.00
#
_symmetry.space_group_name_H-M   'P 1'
#
loop_
_entity.id
_entity.type
_entity.pdbx_description
1 polymer ?
#
loop_
_entity_poly.entity_id
_entity_poly.type
_entity_poly.pdbx_seq_one_letter_code
_entity_poly.pdbx_strand_id
1 'polypeptide(L)'
;MYQEYKVPNRKKWLLTDDFLLTLKNEIAKATKDDLDGKNYWNYYAHIEGRVIFDGALKEASKKHNVLKAIYEYTHSIDWYKSETFEGYIFERMMERNIIEEGDAAEYTSMYDESMEELEKNGEIQVTEEVRHHNGYSVKVNNWEFTNKFKSE
;
A
#
# COMPACT_ATOMS: atom_id res chain seq x y z
N MET A 1 5.47 -21.43 -17.35
CA MET A 1 5.66 -20.02 -17.74
C MET A 1 4.41 -19.28 -17.26
N TYR A 2 4.49 -18.59 -16.12
CA TYR A 2 3.34 -17.82 -15.63
C TYR A 2 3.21 -16.58 -16.53
N GLN A 3 2.09 -16.44 -17.21
CA GLN A 3 1.79 -15.21 -17.93
C GLN A 3 1.58 -14.10 -16.89
N GLU A 4 2.43 -13.08 -16.97
CA GLU A 4 2.29 -11.86 -16.20
C GLU A 4 0.91 -11.25 -16.50
N TYR A 5 0.14 -10.98 -15.45
CA TYR A 5 -1.20 -10.43 -15.60
C TYR A 5 -1.12 -9.00 -16.12
N LYS A 6 -1.83 -8.73 -17.22
CA LYS A 6 -1.94 -7.40 -17.82
C LYS A 6 -3.34 -6.84 -17.60
N VAL A 7 -3.42 -5.65 -17.01
CA VAL A 7 -4.69 -4.94 -16.83
C VAL A 7 -5.37 -4.77 -18.20
N PRO A 8 -6.62 -5.21 -18.39
CA PRO A 8 -7.29 -5.12 -19.69
C PRO A 8 -7.53 -3.65 -20.10
N ASN A 9 -7.32 -3.32 -21.39
CA ASN A 9 -7.47 -1.95 -21.91
C ASN A 9 -8.83 -1.32 -21.59
N ARG A 10 -9.91 -2.11 -21.62
CA ARG A 10 -11.25 -1.63 -21.24
C ARG A 10 -11.31 -1.13 -19.81
N LYS A 11 -10.54 -1.70 -18.89
CA LYS A 11 -10.45 -1.24 -17.49
C LYS A 11 -9.65 0.05 -17.42
N LYS A 12 -8.51 0.09 -18.12
CA LYS A 12 -7.65 1.28 -18.21
C LYS A 12 -8.41 2.53 -18.68
N TRP A 13 -9.27 2.38 -19.69
CA TRP A 13 -10.07 3.51 -20.22
C TRP A 13 -11.13 4.04 -19.27
N LEU A 14 -11.57 3.24 -18.30
CA LEU A 14 -12.57 3.66 -17.31
C LEU A 14 -11.92 4.40 -16.13
N LEU A 15 -10.60 4.32 -15.99
CA LEU A 15 -9.84 5.12 -15.03
C LEU A 15 -9.59 6.51 -15.61
N THR A 16 -10.64 7.31 -15.74
CA THR A 16 -10.56 8.71 -16.18
C THR A 16 -10.04 9.60 -15.04
N ASP A 17 -9.65 10.84 -15.36
CA ASP A 17 -9.17 11.80 -14.34
C ASP A 17 -10.27 12.06 -13.30
N ASP A 18 -11.50 12.28 -13.76
CA ASP A 18 -12.66 12.47 -12.88
C ASP A 18 -12.91 11.25 -11.98
N PHE A 19 -12.74 10.03 -12.50
CA PHE A 19 -12.88 8.81 -11.71
C PHE A 19 -11.81 8.74 -10.63
N LEU A 20 -10.55 8.95 -11.01
CA LEU A 20 -9.41 8.87 -10.10
C LEU A 20 -9.44 9.99 -9.03
N LEU A 21 -9.87 11.19 -9.39
CA LEU A 21 -10.11 12.28 -8.44
C LEU A 21 -11.25 11.96 -7.47
N THR A 22 -12.34 11.36 -7.98
CA THR A 22 -13.43 10.88 -7.13
C THR A 22 -12.95 9.82 -6.15
N LEU A 23 -12.10 8.89 -6.60
CA LEU A 23 -11.50 7.87 -5.76
C LEU A 23 -10.64 8.51 -4.65
N LYS A 24 -9.75 9.45 -5.00
CA LYS A 24 -8.95 10.21 -4.02
C LYS A 24 -9.85 10.84 -2.94
N ASN A 25 -10.94 11.48 -3.35
CA ASN A 25 -11.86 12.14 -2.42
C ASN A 25 -12.62 11.16 -1.52
N GLU A 26 -13.00 9.99 -2.04
CA GLU A 26 -13.64 8.96 -1.20
C GLU A 26 -12.65 8.32 -0.21
N ILE A 27 -11.38 8.16 -0.59
CA ILE A 27 -10.31 7.73 0.31
C ILE A 27 -10.14 8.76 1.43
N ALA A 28 -9.95 10.04 1.09
CA ALA A 28 -9.77 11.13 2.06
C ALA A 28 -10.94 11.22 3.06
N LYS A 29 -12.16 11.04 2.55
CA LYS A 29 -13.38 10.99 3.38
C LYS A 29 -13.37 9.82 4.35
N ALA A 30 -12.93 8.63 3.91
CA ALA A 30 -12.90 7.43 4.72
C ALA A 30 -11.80 7.50 5.80
N THR A 31 -10.65 8.08 5.49
CA THR A 31 -9.55 8.30 6.44
C THR A 31 -9.76 9.52 7.35
N LYS A 32 -10.75 10.38 7.05
CA LYS A 32 -10.95 11.70 7.71
C LYS A 32 -9.70 12.58 7.67
N ASP A 33 -8.97 12.49 6.57
CA ASP A 33 -7.67 13.09 6.38
C ASP A 33 -7.60 13.56 4.92
N ASP A 34 -7.11 14.78 4.67
CA ASP A 34 -7.05 15.39 3.33
C ASP A 34 -5.98 14.77 2.43
N LEU A 35 -5.21 13.84 2.99
CA LEU A 35 -4.11 13.13 2.36
C LEU A 35 -2.97 14.09 1.97
N ASP A 36 -2.86 15.24 2.64
CA ASP A 36 -1.79 16.20 2.43
C ASP A 36 -0.44 15.61 2.88
N GLY A 37 0.61 15.81 2.08
CA GLY A 37 1.91 15.15 2.25
C GLY A 37 1.94 13.65 1.91
N LYS A 38 0.84 13.06 1.45
CA LYS A 38 0.79 11.65 1.01
C LYS A 38 1.08 11.54 -0.48
N ASN A 39 1.94 10.59 -0.81
CA ASN A 39 2.44 10.36 -2.16
C ASN A 39 2.29 8.90 -2.55
N TYR A 40 2.66 8.57 -3.78
CA TYR A 40 2.56 7.22 -4.33
C TYR A 40 3.22 6.15 -3.45
N TRP A 41 4.36 6.47 -2.83
CA TRP A 41 5.13 5.52 -2.02
C TRP A 41 4.51 5.26 -0.64
N ASN A 42 3.90 6.25 0.01
CA ASN A 42 3.34 6.08 1.35
C ASN A 42 1.80 5.88 1.38
N TYR A 43 1.12 6.07 0.24
CA TYR A 43 -0.34 6.14 0.16
C TYR A 43 -1.06 4.92 0.76
N TYR A 44 -0.59 3.71 0.42
CA TYR A 44 -1.28 2.47 0.81
C TYR A 44 -1.19 2.20 2.32
N ALA A 45 -0.08 2.60 2.93
CA ALA A 45 0.14 2.42 4.35
C ALA A 45 -0.66 3.45 5.18
N HIS A 46 -0.88 4.65 4.65
CA HIS A 46 -1.70 5.68 5.31
C HIS A 46 -3.21 5.45 5.24
N ILE A 47 -3.69 4.63 4.30
CA ILE A 47 -5.13 4.32 4.19
C ILE A 47 -5.51 3.09 5.02
N GLU A 48 -4.68 2.69 5.99
CA GLU A 48 -4.92 1.55 6.90
C GLU A 48 -5.39 0.27 6.18
N GLY A 49 -4.85 0.04 4.98
CA GLY A 49 -5.01 -1.17 4.22
C GLY A 49 -6.26 -1.28 3.32
N ARG A 50 -6.46 -2.50 2.83
CA ARG A 50 -7.36 -2.85 1.71
C ARG A 50 -8.83 -2.49 1.95
N VAL A 51 -9.28 -2.44 3.21
CA VAL A 51 -10.69 -2.19 3.56
C VAL A 51 -11.14 -0.77 3.20
N ILE A 52 -10.32 0.24 3.53
CA ILE A 52 -10.63 1.64 3.21
C ILE A 52 -10.59 1.83 1.69
N PHE A 53 -9.57 1.28 1.03
CA PHE A 53 -9.45 1.34 -0.42
C PHE A 53 -10.67 0.72 -1.11
N ASP A 54 -11.07 -0.50 -0.74
CA ASP A 54 -12.21 -1.19 -1.36
C ASP A 54 -13.52 -0.43 -1.14
N GLY A 55 -13.72 0.14 0.05
CA GLY A 55 -14.86 1.00 0.35
C GLY A 55 -14.91 2.22 -0.57
N ALA A 56 -13.79 2.93 -0.70
CA ALA A 56 -13.68 4.10 -1.56
C ALA A 56 -13.84 3.74 -3.04
N LEU A 57 -13.23 2.65 -3.49
CA LEU A 57 -13.32 2.14 -4.86
C LEU A 57 -14.77 1.80 -5.21
N LYS A 58 -15.52 1.20 -4.28
CA LYS A 58 -16.94 0.90 -4.46
C LYS A 58 -17.77 2.17 -4.66
N GLU A 59 -17.58 3.17 -3.83
CA GLU A 59 -18.34 4.43 -3.91
C GLU A 59 -17.98 5.24 -5.15
N ALA A 60 -16.69 5.37 -5.49
CA ALA A 60 -16.27 5.99 -6.74
C ALA A 60 -16.86 5.26 -7.96
N SER A 61 -16.84 3.93 -7.95
CA SER A 61 -17.40 3.13 -9.05
C SER A 61 -18.92 3.28 -9.20
N LYS A 62 -19.66 3.51 -8.10
CA LYS A 62 -21.09 3.83 -8.17
C LYS A 62 -21.32 5.21 -8.80
N LYS A 63 -20.58 6.23 -8.36
CA LYS A 63 -20.72 7.63 -8.83
C LYS A 63 -20.47 7.77 -10.33
N HIS A 64 -19.57 6.95 -10.86
CA HIS A 64 -19.21 6.92 -12.28
C HIS A 64 -19.96 5.87 -13.11
N ASN A 65 -20.93 5.17 -12.51
CA ASN A 65 -21.70 4.10 -13.17
C ASN A 65 -20.82 2.98 -13.77
N VAL A 66 -19.73 2.63 -13.07
CA VAL A 66 -18.77 1.59 -13.48
C VAL A 66 -18.58 0.51 -12.41
N LEU A 67 -19.50 0.37 -11.44
CA LEU A 67 -19.43 -0.60 -10.34
C LEU A 67 -19.04 -2.01 -10.79
N LYS A 68 -19.72 -2.54 -11.80
CA LYS A 68 -19.43 -3.88 -12.34
C LYS A 68 -18.08 -3.95 -13.04
N ALA A 69 -17.70 -2.86 -13.69
CA ALA A 69 -16.52 -2.82 -14.54
C ALA A 69 -15.24 -2.59 -13.74
N ILE A 70 -15.29 -1.93 -12.60
CA ILE A 70 -14.12 -1.64 -11.76
C ILE A 70 -14.20 -2.44 -10.46
N TYR A 71 -15.06 -2.05 -9.51
CA TYR A 71 -15.11 -2.67 -8.18
C TYR A 71 -15.38 -4.18 -8.24
N GLU A 72 -16.46 -4.63 -8.88
CA GLU A 72 -16.77 -6.07 -8.94
C GLU A 72 -15.72 -6.83 -9.74
N TYR A 73 -15.10 -6.19 -10.74
CA TYR A 73 -14.01 -6.80 -11.50
C TYR A 73 -12.80 -7.11 -10.60
N THR A 74 -12.36 -6.14 -9.79
CA THR A 74 -11.28 -6.30 -8.80
C THR A 74 -11.54 -7.48 -7.85
N HIS A 75 -12.80 -7.72 -7.49
CA HIS A 75 -13.21 -8.82 -6.60
C HIS A 75 -13.50 -10.15 -7.31
N SER A 76 -13.57 -10.15 -8.65
CA SER A 76 -13.84 -11.34 -9.46
C SER A 76 -12.58 -12.05 -9.96
N ILE A 77 -11.41 -11.44 -9.78
CA ILE A 77 -10.11 -11.94 -10.23
C ILE A 77 -9.28 -12.45 -9.04
N ASP A 78 -8.27 -13.27 -9.32
CA ASP A 78 -7.37 -13.79 -8.29
C ASP A 78 -6.70 -12.65 -7.49
N TRP A 79 -6.41 -12.90 -6.21
CA TRP A 79 -5.89 -11.89 -5.28
C TRP A 79 -4.64 -11.16 -5.80
N TYR A 80 -3.66 -11.86 -6.38
CA TYR A 80 -2.46 -11.24 -6.94
C TYR A 80 -2.73 -10.36 -8.18
N LYS A 81 -3.80 -10.67 -8.94
CA LYS A 81 -4.26 -9.85 -10.07
C LYS A 81 -5.02 -8.62 -9.57
N SER A 82 -5.76 -8.76 -8.46
CA SER A 82 -6.39 -7.64 -7.75
C SER A 82 -5.32 -6.65 -7.32
N GLU A 83 -4.30 -7.10 -6.58
CA GLU A 83 -3.18 -6.26 -6.12
C GLU A 83 -2.47 -5.57 -7.29
N THR A 84 -2.24 -6.29 -8.39
CA THR A 84 -1.67 -5.68 -9.61
C THR A 84 -2.57 -4.58 -10.19
N PHE A 85 -3.89 -4.78 -10.17
CA PHE A 85 -4.83 -3.78 -10.67
C PHE A 85 -4.96 -2.58 -9.72
N GLU A 86 -4.91 -2.80 -8.40
CA GLU A 86 -4.85 -1.77 -7.37
C GLU A 86 -3.59 -0.91 -7.54
N GLY A 87 -2.41 -1.53 -7.67
CA GLY A 87 -1.16 -0.82 -7.94
C GLY A 87 -1.21 -0.01 -9.24
N TYR A 88 -1.83 -0.55 -10.29
CA TYR A 88 -2.05 0.18 -11.54
C TYR A 88 -2.94 1.42 -11.35
N ILE A 89 -3.96 1.37 -10.48
CA ILE A 89 -4.81 2.53 -10.19
C ILE A 89 -3.97 3.65 -9.56
N PHE A 90 -3.14 3.34 -8.56
CA PHE A 90 -2.27 4.33 -7.91
C PHE A 90 -1.22 4.90 -8.86
N GLU A 91 -0.62 4.06 -9.71
CA GLU A 91 0.31 4.52 -10.75
C GLU A 91 -0.38 5.51 -11.70
N ARG A 92 -1.63 5.25 -12.10
CA ARG A 92 -2.39 6.21 -12.92
C ARG A 92 -2.72 7.50 -12.17
N MET A 93 -2.95 7.46 -10.86
CA MET A 93 -3.16 8.67 -10.06
C MET A 93 -1.89 9.52 -10.04
N MET A 94 -0.73 8.90 -9.89
CA MET A 94 0.58 9.57 -9.90
C MET A 94 0.89 10.17 -11.28
N GLU A 95 0.84 9.37 -12.35
CA GLU A 95 1.16 9.83 -13.71
C GLU A 95 0.29 11.01 -14.18
N ARG A 96 -0.91 11.15 -13.61
CA ARG A 96 -1.86 12.22 -13.93
C ARG A 96 -1.87 13.36 -12.92
N ASN A 97 -0.87 13.42 -12.03
CA ASN A 97 -0.71 14.45 -10.99
C ASN A 97 -1.93 14.60 -10.06
N ILE A 98 -2.66 13.51 -9.81
CA ILE A 98 -3.75 13.47 -8.83
C ILE A 98 -3.17 13.28 -7.43
N ILE A 99 -2.09 12.52 -7.34
CA ILE A 99 -1.21 12.39 -6.17
C ILE A 99 0.22 12.66 -6.60
N GLU A 100 1.07 13.06 -5.67
CA GLU A 100 2.50 13.24 -5.93
C GLU A 100 3.22 11.89 -5.97
N GLU A 101 4.33 11.80 -6.70
CA GLU A 101 5.18 10.61 -6.69
C GLU A 101 5.89 10.45 -5.35
N GLY A 102 6.51 11.52 -4.82
CA GLY A 102 7.25 11.51 -3.57
C GLY A 102 8.62 10.83 -3.66
N ASP A 103 9.16 10.41 -2.51
CA ASP A 103 10.43 9.68 -2.43
C ASP A 103 10.19 8.19 -2.09
N ALA A 104 10.81 7.30 -2.86
CA ALA A 104 10.74 5.86 -2.64
C ALA A 104 11.30 5.44 -1.26
N ALA A 105 12.19 6.23 -0.65
CA ALA A 105 12.67 6.00 0.70
C ALA A 105 11.55 5.99 1.75
N GLU A 106 10.47 6.75 1.52
CA GLU A 106 9.32 6.84 2.43
C GLU A 106 8.51 5.53 2.50
N TYR A 107 8.61 4.65 1.50
CA TYR A 107 8.02 3.31 1.57
C TYR A 107 8.69 2.45 2.66
N THR A 108 10.00 2.66 2.87
CA THR A 108 10.83 1.85 3.77
C THR A 108 10.78 2.38 5.21
N SER A 109 10.72 3.71 5.38
CA SER A 109 10.69 4.34 6.70
C SER A 109 9.45 3.97 7.52
N MET A 110 8.31 3.69 6.89
CA MET A 110 7.09 3.27 7.60
C MET A 110 7.22 1.93 8.34
N TYR A 111 8.15 1.07 7.93
CA TYR A 111 8.43 -0.19 8.61
C TYR A 111 9.69 -0.09 9.49
N ASP A 112 10.70 0.66 9.06
CA ASP A 112 11.99 0.78 9.78
C ASP A 112 11.93 1.75 10.98
N GLU A 113 11.19 2.87 10.90
CA GLU A 113 11.06 3.83 12.01
C GLU A 113 10.48 3.16 13.27
N SER A 114 9.54 2.22 13.08
CA SER A 114 8.96 1.46 14.20
C SER A 114 10.01 0.61 14.92
N MET A 115 10.97 0.02 14.22
CA MET A 115 11.95 -0.89 14.81
C MET A 115 13.08 -0.12 15.50
N GLU A 116 13.60 0.94 14.88
CA GLU A 116 14.61 1.80 15.51
C GLU A 116 14.06 2.48 16.77
N GLU A 117 12.80 2.92 16.73
CA GLU A 117 12.15 3.55 17.90
C GLU A 117 11.89 2.52 19.01
N LEU A 118 11.42 1.32 18.68
CA LEU A 118 11.26 0.22 19.65
C LEU A 118 12.60 -0.20 20.27
N GLU A 119 13.70 -0.22 19.48
CA GLU A 119 15.04 -0.53 19.99
C GLU A 119 15.54 0.59 20.91
N LYS A 120 15.37 1.86 20.50
CA LYS A 120 15.73 3.03 21.31
C LYS A 120 14.95 3.10 22.63
N ASN A 121 13.67 2.72 22.61
CA ASN A 121 12.83 2.63 23.79
C ASN A 121 13.16 1.39 24.66
N GLY A 122 14.01 0.49 24.15
CA GLY A 122 14.39 -0.76 24.80
C GLY A 122 13.24 -1.74 24.91
N GLU A 123 12.23 -1.61 24.04
CA GLU A 123 11.07 -2.50 23.91
C GLU A 123 11.42 -3.75 23.12
N ILE A 124 12.38 -3.65 22.20
CA ILE A 124 12.99 -4.78 21.51
C ILE A 124 14.49 -4.81 21.74
N GLN A 125 15.08 -5.99 21.61
CA GLN A 125 16.51 -6.19 21.50
C GLN A 125 16.81 -6.84 20.15
N VAL A 126 17.72 -6.25 19.39
CA VAL A 126 18.21 -6.81 18.13
C VAL A 126 19.52 -7.54 18.37
N THR A 127 19.64 -8.76 17.85
CA THR A 127 20.86 -9.57 17.87
C THR A 127 21.25 -9.94 16.44
N GLU A 128 22.52 -9.75 16.09
CA GLU A 128 23.06 -10.11 14.78
C GLU A 128 23.59 -11.56 14.82
N GLU A 129 23.08 -12.42 13.96
CA GLU A 129 23.59 -13.77 13.72
C GLU A 129 24.18 -13.85 12.31
N VAL A 130 25.42 -14.32 12.19
CA VAL A 130 26.04 -14.60 10.88
C VAL A 130 25.83 -16.06 10.53
N ARG A 131 25.02 -16.33 9.51
CA ARG A 131 24.79 -17.68 8.97
C ARG A 131 25.67 -17.92 7.76
N HIS A 132 26.49 -18.95 7.84
CA HIS A 132 27.34 -19.38 6.72
C HIS A 132 26.61 -20.42 5.88
N HIS A 133 26.51 -20.14 4.59
CA HIS A 133 26.04 -21.07 3.56
C HIS A 133 27.19 -21.35 2.59
N ASN A 134 27.08 -22.40 1.77
CA ASN A 134 28.16 -22.79 0.86
C ASN A 134 28.53 -21.65 -0.10
N GLY A 135 29.62 -20.94 0.22
CA GLY A 135 30.20 -19.87 -0.59
C GLY A 135 29.82 -18.43 -0.21
N TYR A 136 28.94 -18.22 0.78
CA TYR A 136 28.57 -16.87 1.23
C TYR A 136 28.08 -16.84 2.68
N SER A 137 28.14 -15.65 3.29
CA SER A 137 27.65 -15.40 4.65
C SER A 137 26.46 -14.46 4.59
N VAL A 138 25.42 -14.75 5.35
CA VAL A 138 24.24 -13.89 5.51
C VAL A 138 24.23 -13.35 6.92
N LYS A 139 24.14 -12.02 7.06
CA LYS A 139 23.81 -11.38 8.34
C LYS A 139 22.30 -11.41 8.53
N VAL A 140 21.86 -12.01 9.62
CA VAL A 140 20.45 -12.07 10.00
C VAL A 140 20.30 -11.28 11.28
N ASN A 141 19.46 -10.24 11.25
CA ASN A 141 19.06 -9.51 12.45
C ASN A 141 17.83 -10.23 13.03
N ASN A 142 17.99 -10.81 14.22
CA ASN A 142 16.88 -11.36 15.00
C ASN A 142 16.47 -10.31 16.03
N TRP A 143 15.17 -10.08 16.20
CA TRP A 143 14.65 -9.16 17.20
C TRP A 143 13.72 -9.90 18.17
N GLU A 144 13.79 -9.51 19.44
CA GLU A 144 12.96 -10.07 20.51
C GLU A 144 12.35 -8.92 21.32
N PHE A 145 11.05 -8.98 21.60
CA PHE A 145 10.42 -8.07 22.56
C PHE A 145 10.98 -8.33 23.96
N THR A 146 11.49 -7.28 24.60
CA THR A 146 11.87 -7.37 26.00
C THR A 146 10.60 -7.34 26.84
N ASN A 147 10.47 -8.22 27.85
CA ASN A 147 9.30 -8.32 28.73
C ASN A 147 9.13 -7.10 29.68
N LYS A 148 9.38 -5.89 29.21
CA LYS A 148 9.12 -4.63 29.93
C LYS A 148 7.67 -4.14 29.70
N PHE A 149 6.69 -5.04 29.68
CA PHE A 149 5.35 -4.62 30.07
C PHE A 149 5.38 -4.37 31.58
N LYS A 150 5.76 -3.16 31.98
CA LYS A 150 5.36 -2.66 33.30
C LYS A 150 3.84 -2.64 33.29
N SER A 151 3.27 -3.57 34.05
CA SER A 151 1.92 -3.49 34.54
C SER A 151 1.70 -2.12 35.18
N GLU A 152 0.88 -1.29 34.55
CA GLU A 152 0.16 -0.18 35.17
C GLU A 152 -1.33 -0.32 34.83
#